data_AF-A0A9X5RQQ0-F1
#
_entry.id   AF-A0A9X5RQQ0-F1
#
_cell.length_a   1.000
_cell.length_b   1.000
_cell.length_c   1.000
_cell.angle_alpha   90.00
_cell.angle_beta   90.00
_cell.angle_gamma   90.00
#
_symmetry.space_group_name_H-M   'P 1'
#
loop_
_entity.id
_entity.type
_entity.pdbx_description
1 polymer ?
#
loop_
_entity_poly.entity_id
_entity_poly.type
_entity_poly.pdbx_seq_one_letter_code
_entity_poly.pdbx_strand_id
1 'polypeptide(L)'
;MVSVEWWQIVLITLYSGFAIYDGNNTTFGFVKPTMAGFFAGLILGDIQTGLIVGGTLNLLVLGVGNFGGASIPDYMTGALLGTAFTVMSGQDAKFGATLAIPIGLLMVQLDVLARFTNTFSSIKLKN
;
A
#
# COMPACT_ATOMS: atom_id res chain seq x y z
N MET A 1 5.66 4.59 21.96
CA MET A 1 6.14 3.62 20.95
C MET A 1 5.45 2.31 21.23
N VAL A 2 4.57 1.88 20.33
CA VAL A 2 3.89 0.58 20.44
C VAL A 2 4.80 -0.47 19.81
N SER A 3 5.08 -1.56 20.53
CA SER A 3 5.78 -2.71 19.98
C SER A 3 4.84 -3.46 19.05
N VAL A 4 5.24 -3.61 17.78
CA VAL A 4 4.49 -4.46 16.84
C VAL A 4 4.79 -5.89 17.18
N GLU A 5 3.74 -6.64 17.48
CA GLU A 5 3.86 -8.06 17.77
C GLU A 5 4.06 -8.87 16.48
N TRP A 6 4.77 -9.99 16.58
CA TRP A 6 5.11 -10.82 15.41
C TRP A 6 3.87 -11.25 14.61
N TRP A 7 2.73 -11.48 15.28
CA TRP A 7 1.48 -11.87 14.64
C TRP A 7 0.87 -10.74 13.80
N GLN A 8 1.05 -9.48 14.20
CA GLN A 8 0.59 -8.32 13.42
C GLN A 8 1.37 -8.21 12.11
N ILE A 9 2.67 -8.48 12.15
CA ILE A 9 3.53 -8.50 10.97
C ILE A 9 3.02 -9.56 9.98
N VAL A 10 2.78 -10.79 10.46
CA VAL A 10 2.29 -11.89 9.63
C VAL A 10 0.94 -11.55 8.99
N LEU A 11 0.00 -10.96 9.75
CA LEU A 11 -1.31 -10.58 9.24
C LEU A 11 -1.23 -9.45 8.20
N ILE A 12 -0.40 -8.43 8.42
CA ILE A 12 -0.20 -7.32 7.48
C ILE A 12 0.43 -7.84 6.18
N THR A 13 1.40 -8.77 6.27
CA THR A 13 2.01 -9.40 5.09
C THR A 13 1.01 -10.25 4.31
N LEU A 14 0.21 -11.07 5.00
CA LEU A 14 -0.86 -11.86 4.37
C LEU A 14 -1.88 -10.97 3.66
N TYR A 15 -2.33 -9.92 4.33
CA TYR A 15 -3.25 -8.94 3.76
C TYR A 15 -2.65 -8.27 2.52
N SER A 16 -1.40 -7.80 2.60
CA SER A 16 -0.72 -7.15 1.47
C SER A 16 -0.63 -8.07 0.25
N GLY A 17 -0.25 -9.34 0.45
CA GLY A 17 -0.22 -10.34 -0.62
C GLY A 17 -1.59 -10.57 -1.25
N PHE A 18 -2.64 -10.69 -0.43
CA PHE A 18 -4.00 -10.84 -0.92
C PHE A 18 -4.52 -9.60 -1.67
N ALA A 19 -4.23 -8.40 -1.17
CA ALA A 19 -4.66 -7.15 -1.77
C ALA A 19 -4.02 -6.91 -3.15
N ILE A 20 -2.74 -7.26 -3.31
CA ILE A 20 -2.03 -7.21 -4.61
C ILE A 20 -2.60 -8.25 -5.58
N TYR A 21 -2.88 -9.47 -5.10
CA TYR A 21 -3.51 -10.50 -5.90
C TYR A 21 -4.91 -10.10 -6.38
N ASP A 22 -5.73 -9.54 -5.48
CA ASP A 22 -7.06 -9.01 -5.81
C ASP A 22 -6.98 -7.92 -6.88
N GLY A 23 -6.05 -6.97 -6.73
CA GLY A 23 -5.86 -5.86 -7.68
C GLY A 23 -5.49 -6.28 -9.10
N ASN A 24 -4.91 -7.47 -9.29
CA ASN A 24 -4.51 -7.98 -10.60
C ASN A 24 -5.52 -8.94 -11.25
N ASN A 25 -6.42 -9.55 -10.46
CA ASN A 25 -7.30 -10.61 -10.94
C ASN A 25 -8.79 -10.25 -10.88
N THR A 26 -9.35 -10.12 -9.68
CA THR A 26 -10.81 -10.11 -9.46
C THR A 26 -11.36 -8.72 -9.12
N THR A 27 -10.50 -7.81 -8.68
CA THR A 27 -10.80 -6.40 -8.37
C THR A 27 -12.01 -6.24 -7.43
N PHE A 28 -12.03 -6.93 -6.29
CA PHE A 28 -13.00 -6.68 -5.22
C PHE A 28 -12.81 -5.31 -4.55
N GLY A 29 -11.64 -4.70 -4.72
CA GLY A 29 -11.34 -3.35 -4.26
C GLY A 29 -10.55 -3.31 -2.95
N PHE A 30 -9.99 -4.44 -2.52
CA PHE A 30 -9.10 -4.51 -1.35
C PHE A 30 -7.77 -3.79 -1.58
N VAL A 31 -7.38 -3.60 -2.84
CA VAL A 31 -6.21 -2.80 -3.22
C VAL A 31 -6.41 -1.29 -2.98
N LYS A 32 -7.63 -0.83 -2.69
CA LYS A 32 -7.86 0.62 -2.47
C LYS A 32 -7.13 1.10 -1.21
N PRO A 33 -6.49 2.28 -1.24
CA PRO A 33 -5.73 2.80 -0.09
C PRO A 33 -6.58 2.92 1.18
N THR A 34 -7.87 3.24 1.05
CA THR A 34 -8.79 3.31 2.20
C THR A 34 -9.01 1.97 2.86
N MET A 35 -9.14 0.89 2.08
CA MET A 35 -9.26 -0.46 2.63
C MET A 35 -7.93 -0.92 3.23
N ALA A 36 -6.81 -0.66 2.56
CA ALA A 36 -5.49 -0.97 3.10
C ALA A 36 -5.20 -0.25 4.43
N GLY A 37 -5.54 1.03 4.53
CA GLY A 37 -5.45 1.80 5.77
C GLY A 37 -6.39 1.27 6.87
N PHE A 38 -7.62 0.88 6.51
CA PHE A 38 -8.58 0.28 7.45
C PHE A 38 -8.06 -1.03 8.04
N PHE A 39 -7.61 -1.98 7.19
CA PHE A 39 -7.10 -3.26 7.67
C PHE A 39 -5.78 -3.11 8.44
N ALA A 40 -4.88 -2.22 8.01
CA ALA A 40 -3.67 -1.90 8.77
C ALA A 40 -4.01 -1.34 10.16
N GLY A 41 -4.92 -0.36 10.23
CA GLY A 41 -5.36 0.23 11.49
C GLY A 41 -6.05 -0.78 12.40
N LEU A 42 -6.86 -1.68 11.84
CA LEU A 42 -7.52 -2.75 12.58
C LEU A 42 -6.54 -3.75 13.19
N ILE A 43 -5.51 -4.15 12.44
CA ILE A 43 -4.48 -5.08 12.94
C ILE A 43 -3.60 -4.41 14.00
N LEU A 44 -3.31 -3.12 13.84
CA LEU A 44 -2.44 -2.34 14.73
C LEU A 44 -3.17 -1.76 15.95
N GLY A 45 -4.50 -1.81 15.98
CA GLY A 45 -5.33 -1.35 17.10
C GLY A 45 -5.76 0.12 17.02
N ASP A 46 -5.46 0.83 15.93
CA ASP A 46 -5.88 2.21 15.69
C ASP A 46 -6.49 2.39 14.30
N ILE A 47 -7.80 2.19 14.23
CA ILE A 47 -8.59 2.29 13.00
C ILE A 47 -8.75 3.75 12.55
N GLN A 48 -8.80 4.71 13.48
CA GLN A 48 -8.98 6.12 13.15
C GLN A 48 -7.79 6.64 12.36
N THR A 49 -6.59 6.40 12.86
CA THR A 49 -5.35 6.79 12.18
C THR A 49 -5.25 6.10 10.80
N GLY A 50 -5.55 4.80 10.72
CA GLY A 50 -5.54 4.07 9.46
C GLY A 50 -6.52 4.58 8.42
N LEU A 51 -7.75 4.94 8.83
CA LEU A 51 -8.75 5.52 7.93
C LEU A 51 -8.39 6.93 7.49
N ILE A 52 -7.79 7.76 8.35
CA ILE A 52 -7.36 9.11 7.97
C ILE A 52 -6.23 9.04 6.94
N VAL A 53 -5.21 8.20 7.18
CA VAL A 53 -4.09 8.03 6.25
C VAL A 53 -4.58 7.41 4.93
N GLY A 54 -5.31 6.30 5.00
CA GLY A 54 -5.85 5.61 3.81
C GLY A 54 -6.87 6.44 3.02
N GLY A 55 -7.70 7.21 3.71
CA GLY A 55 -8.65 8.16 3.11
C GLY A 55 -7.92 9.30 2.39
N THR A 56 -6.90 9.86 3.02
CA THR A 56 -6.05 10.91 2.41
C THR A 56 -5.40 10.42 1.13
N LEU A 57 -4.79 9.24 1.15
CA LEU A 57 -4.16 8.68 -0.05
C LEU A 57 -5.17 8.28 -1.12
N ASN A 58 -6.37 7.86 -0.75
CA ASN A 58 -7.42 7.59 -1.72
C ASN A 58 -7.89 8.87 -2.43
N LEU A 59 -7.89 10.02 -1.75
CA LEU A 59 -8.11 11.32 -2.41
C LEU A 59 -6.99 11.66 -3.38
N LEU A 60 -5.73 11.33 -3.05
CA LEU A 60 -4.61 11.50 -3.97
C LEU A 60 -4.73 10.60 -5.21
N VAL A 61 -5.17 9.35 -5.04
CA VAL A 61 -5.46 8.44 -6.18
C VAL A 61 -6.50 9.06 -7.12
N LEU A 62 -7.55 9.69 -6.58
CA LEU A 62 -8.56 10.36 -7.40
C LEU A 62 -8.00 11.59 -8.15
N GLY A 63 -7.01 12.28 -7.57
CA GLY A 63 -6.35 13.43 -8.20
C GLY A 63 -5.30 13.05 -9.25
N VAL A 64 -4.61 11.92 -9.06
CA VAL A 64 -3.60 11.40 -9.98
C VAL A 64 -4.28 10.42 -10.95
N GLY A 65 -4.95 11.00 -11.95
CA GLY A 65 -5.61 10.22 -13.00
C GLY A 65 -4.62 9.37 -13.80
N ASN A 66 -5.06 8.16 -14.16
CA ASN A 66 -4.23 7.17 -14.85
C ASN A 66 -4.12 7.48 -16.35
N PHE A 67 -3.26 8.42 -16.75
CA PHE A 67 -3.15 8.83 -18.15
C PHE A 67 -1.94 8.18 -18.86
N GLY A 68 -2.20 7.51 -19.99
CA GLY A 68 -1.19 7.24 -21.02
C GLY A 68 -0.11 6.20 -20.70
N GLY A 69 -0.40 5.18 -19.88
CA GLY A 69 0.60 4.15 -19.52
C GLY A 69 1.59 4.60 -18.43
N ALA A 70 1.33 5.73 -17.78
CA ALA A 70 2.05 6.17 -16.59
C ALA A 70 1.78 5.21 -15.42
N SER A 71 2.83 4.87 -14.67
CA SER A 71 2.68 4.09 -13.44
C SER A 71 2.21 5.01 -12.32
N ILE A 72 0.98 4.81 -11.84
CA ILE A 72 0.49 5.51 -10.64
C ILE A 72 1.36 5.11 -9.46
N PRO A 73 1.68 6.04 -8.54
CA PRO A 73 2.28 5.68 -7.26
C PRO A 73 1.49 4.57 -6.54
N ASP A 74 2.19 3.66 -5.88
CA ASP A 74 1.56 2.59 -5.11
C ASP A 74 1.05 3.15 -3.76
N TYR A 75 -0.14 3.75 -3.82
CA TYR A 75 -0.83 4.31 -2.67
C TYR A 75 -1.40 3.24 -1.72
N MET A 76 -1.54 1.99 -2.17
CA MET A 76 -2.01 0.89 -1.32
C MET A 76 -0.94 0.56 -0.28
N THR A 77 0.27 0.26 -0.75
CA THR A 77 1.39 -0.04 0.13
C THR A 77 1.83 1.20 0.90
N GLY A 78 1.71 2.38 0.30
CA GLY A 78 1.86 3.67 0.98
C GLY A 78 0.90 3.83 2.16
N ALA A 79 -0.39 3.50 2.02
CA ALA A 79 -1.38 3.58 3.10
C ALA A 79 -1.08 2.57 4.21
N LEU A 80 -0.72 1.35 3.84
CA LEU A 80 -0.39 0.27 4.77
C LEU A 80 0.82 0.65 5.63
N LEU A 81 1.93 1.02 5.00
CA LEU A 81 3.18 1.38 5.68
C LEU A 81 3.06 2.72 6.42
N GLY A 82 2.40 3.72 5.82
CA GLY A 82 2.16 5.01 6.47
C GLY A 82 1.33 4.86 7.75
N THR A 83 0.31 4.00 7.73
CA THR A 83 -0.47 3.67 8.93
C THR A 83 0.41 2.96 9.96
N ALA A 84 1.18 1.95 9.55
CA ALA A 84 2.08 1.22 10.44
C ALA A 84 3.09 2.13 11.14
N PHE A 85 3.81 2.96 10.39
CA PHE A 85 4.80 3.87 10.97
C PHE A 85 4.20 4.92 11.90
N THR A 86 2.98 5.37 11.62
CA THR A 86 2.29 6.35 12.47
C THR A 86 1.91 5.75 13.81
N VAL A 87 1.29 4.57 13.79
CA VAL A 87 0.86 3.87 15.01
C VAL A 87 2.08 3.46 15.84
N MET A 88 3.15 2.96 15.21
CA MET A 88 4.39 2.61 15.89
C MET A 88 5.05 3.83 16.56
N SER A 89 5.10 4.95 15.84
CA SER A 89 5.73 6.18 16.32
C SER A 89 4.87 6.91 17.36
N GLY A 90 3.57 6.58 17.46
CA GLY A 90 2.61 7.32 18.29
C GLY A 90 2.45 8.78 17.87
N GLN A 91 2.69 9.07 16.59
CA GLN A 91 2.56 10.41 16.01
C GLN A 91 1.17 10.61 15.40
N ASP A 92 0.86 11.86 15.05
CA ASP A 92 -0.42 12.21 14.45
C ASP A 92 -0.60 11.60 13.04
N ALA A 93 -1.85 11.35 12.64
CA ALA A 93 -2.20 10.80 11.33
C ALA A 93 -1.67 11.63 10.16
N LYS A 94 -1.48 12.93 10.37
CA LYS A 94 -0.86 13.83 9.39
C LYS A 94 0.58 13.45 9.08
N PHE A 95 1.36 13.00 10.07
CA PHE A 95 2.71 12.49 9.86
C PHE A 95 2.69 11.26 8.94
N GLY A 96 1.77 10.34 9.20
CA GLY A 96 1.55 9.15 8.35
C GLY A 96 1.23 9.47 6.91
N ALA A 97 0.29 10.39 6.69
CA ALA A 97 -0.07 10.82 5.34
C ALA A 97 1.12 11.44 4.60
N THR A 98 1.95 12.24 5.28
CA THR A 98 3.14 12.84 4.66
C THR A 98 4.23 11.83 4.31
N LEU A 99 4.41 10.79 5.13
CA LEU A 99 5.36 9.71 4.85
C LEU A 99 4.84 8.73 3.80
N ALA A 100 3.54 8.50 3.75
CA ALA A 100 2.95 7.53 2.84
C ALA A 100 3.13 7.91 1.36
N ILE A 101 3.20 9.21 1.05
CA ILE A 101 3.40 9.72 -0.32
C ILE A 101 4.77 9.31 -0.89
N PRO A 102 5.93 9.67 -0.27
CA PRO A 102 7.22 9.25 -0.77
C PRO A 102 7.39 7.72 -0.75
N ILE A 103 6.80 7.02 0.23
CA ILE A 103 6.82 5.56 0.25
C ILE A 103 6.12 4.98 -0.99
N GLY A 104 4.91 5.46 -1.32
CA GLY A 104 4.19 5.00 -2.52
C GLY A 104 4.92 5.31 -3.83
N LEU A 105 5.65 6.44 -3.88
CA LEU A 105 6.51 6.80 -5.02
C LEU A 105 7.74 5.89 -5.17
N LEU A 106 8.31 5.42 -4.07
CA LEU A 106 9.40 4.45 -4.12
C LEU A 106 8.89 3.06 -4.52
N MET A 107 7.72 2.66 -4.01
CA MET A 107 7.15 1.34 -4.31
C MET A 107 6.77 1.19 -5.79
N VAL A 108 6.32 2.25 -6.47
CA VAL A 108 6.06 2.18 -7.92
C VAL A 108 7.33 1.94 -8.74
N GLN A 109 8.48 2.48 -8.33
CA GLN A 109 9.76 2.21 -9.01
C GLN A 109 10.14 0.73 -8.90
N LEU A 110 9.86 0.12 -7.74
CA LEU A 110 10.06 -1.32 -7.51
C LEU A 110 9.07 -2.17 -8.31
N ASP A 111 7.80 -1.75 -8.42
CA ASP A 111 6.81 -2.46 -9.25
C ASP A 111 7.21 -2.46 -10.73
N VAL A 112 7.67 -1.32 -11.25
CA VAL A 112 8.19 -1.22 -12.62
C VAL A 112 9.37 -2.19 -12.83
N LEU A 113 10.30 -2.24 -11.89
CA LEU A 113 11.44 -3.17 -11.94
C LEU A 113 10.99 -4.65 -11.90
N ALA A 114 9.99 -4.97 -11.09
CA ALA A 114 9.41 -6.31 -11.02
C ALA A 114 8.76 -6.72 -12.35
N ARG A 115 8.03 -5.79 -13.01
CA ARG A 115 7.42 -6.03 -14.33
C ARG A 115 8.45 -6.23 -15.43
N PHE A 116 9.58 -5.52 -15.40
CA PHE A 116 10.71 -5.77 -16.31
C PHE A 116 11.26 -7.20 -16.14
N THR A 117 11.45 -7.64 -14.90
CA THR A 117 11.95 -9.00 -14.59
C THR A 117 10.97 -10.08 -15.05
N ASN A 118 9.67 -9.84 -14.86
CA ASN A 118 8.63 -10.75 -15.33
C ASN A 118 8.61 -10.87 -16.86
N THR A 119 8.78 -9.74 -17.57
CA THR A 119 8.86 -9.72 -19.04
C THR A 119 10.08 -10.48 -19.55
N PHE A 120 11.24 -10.32 -18.91
CA PHE A 120 12.45 -11.07 -19.25
C PHE A 120 12.25 -12.59 -19.11
N SER A 121 11.55 -13.02 -18.05
CA SER A 121 11.21 -14.42 -17.81
C SER A 121 10.24 -14.97 -18.86
N SER A 122 9.25 -14.16 -19.26
CA SER A 122 8.30 -14.51 -20.33
C SER A 122 8.98 -14.67 -21.70
N ILE A 123 9.93 -13.79 -22.05
CA ILE A 123 10.70 -13.89 -23.29
C ILE A 123 11.55 -15.17 -23.31
N LYS A 124 12.15 -15.54 -22.17
CA LYS A 124 13.01 -16.72 -22.07
C LYS A 124 12.23 -18.04 -22.09
N LEU A 125 10.95 -18.05 -21.71
CA LEU A 125 10.07 -19.22 -21.82
C LEU A 125 9.54 -19.45 -23.24
N LYS A 126 9.66 -18.45 -24.12
CA LYS A 126 9.17 -18.51 -25.50
C LYS A 126 10.25 -18.92 -26.52
N ASN A 127 11.51 -18.97 -26.10
CA ASN A 127 12.67 -19.48 -26.85
C ASN A 127 13.12 -20.83 -26.27
#